data_AF-A0A2N0KKJ0-F1
#
_entry.id   AF-A0A2N0KKJ0-F1
#
_cell.length_a   1.000
_cell.length_b   1.000
_cell.length_c   1.000
_cell.angle_alpha   90.00
_cell.angle_beta   90.00
_cell.angle_gamma   90.00
#
_symmetry.space_group_name_H-M   'P 1'
#
loop_
_entity.id
_entity.type
_entity.pdbx_description
1 polymer ?
#
loop_
_entity_poly.entity_id
_entity_poly.type
_entity_poly.pdbx_seq_one_letter_code
_entity_poly.pdbx_strand_id
1 'polypeptide(L)'
;MVAACSPGGGGTPVPATSGPGAVIPIEPMPGEVDLTGLPDDPTGLMLASLELPLAKVARKMAYSGNQTYIPVLLEFLRFQNDDEAIINMTSFLSRLKDNVPPEDVMVFPPEQNEWQWWVEWLGNNPQVRPPPGFAGWKGRLYAIVDPGLGGFIYDGVRSDIRLEEIVWGGVAKDGIPDLSDPPVVSAEDADYLLPGDRVFGVSINGEHRAYPLRILNRHEMANDILGGVPFALAY
;
A
#
# COMPACT_ATOMS: atom_id res chain seq x y z
N MET A 1 -6.07 46.95 -77.63
CA MET A 1 -5.27 48.08 -77.11
C MET A 1 -4.83 47.70 -75.70
N VAL A 2 -3.57 47.94 -75.38
CA VAL A 2 -2.74 47.27 -74.34
C VAL A 2 -2.98 47.81 -72.91
N ALA A 3 -2.54 47.02 -71.91
CA ALA A 3 -2.05 47.36 -70.55
C ALA A 3 -3.03 47.08 -69.37
N ALA A 4 -2.78 46.10 -68.48
CA ALA A 4 -1.72 45.95 -67.42
C ALA A 4 -2.12 46.70 -66.12
N CYS A 5 -1.87 46.28 -64.87
CA CYS A 5 -1.25 45.13 -64.19
C CYS A 5 -1.74 45.16 -62.70
N SER A 6 -1.67 44.03 -61.98
CA SER A 6 -1.77 43.99 -60.50
C SER A 6 -0.53 44.59 -59.82
N PRO A 7 -0.57 44.87 -58.50
CA PRO A 7 -0.02 43.88 -57.54
C PRO A 7 -0.82 43.73 -56.25
N GLY A 8 -0.59 42.61 -55.57
CA GLY A 8 -1.28 42.21 -54.34
C GLY A 8 -0.79 42.89 -53.06
N GLY A 9 -1.55 42.65 -51.98
CA GLY A 9 -1.23 43.04 -50.62
C GLY A 9 -2.27 42.48 -49.68
N GLY A 10 -1.85 41.60 -48.77
CA GLY A 10 -2.71 40.94 -47.79
C GLY A 10 -3.22 41.89 -46.71
N GLY A 11 -4.35 41.49 -46.12
CA GLY A 11 -4.95 42.15 -44.98
C GLY A 11 -6.45 41.89 -44.94
N THR A 12 -6.87 40.82 -44.27
CA THR A 12 -8.23 40.72 -43.76
C THR A 12 -8.20 40.81 -42.23
N PRO A 13 -9.21 41.44 -41.62
CA PRO A 13 -9.14 41.94 -40.25
C PRO A 13 -9.44 40.84 -39.24
N VAL A 14 -8.92 40.99 -38.03
CA VAL A 14 -9.40 40.29 -36.83
C VAL A 14 -10.73 40.93 -36.41
N PRO A 15 -11.77 40.13 -36.11
CA PRO A 15 -12.73 40.48 -35.08
C PRO A 15 -12.55 39.55 -33.88
N ALA A 16 -12.38 40.16 -32.71
CA ALA A 16 -12.34 39.48 -31.43
C ALA A 16 -13.74 39.45 -30.78
N THR A 17 -14.07 38.29 -30.19
CA THR A 17 -15.01 38.03 -29.07
C THR A 17 -16.51 38.25 -29.34
N SER A 18 -17.47 37.50 -28.79
CA SER A 18 -17.51 36.36 -27.85
C SER A 18 -18.96 35.84 -27.85
N GLY A 19 -19.16 34.52 -27.77
CA GLY A 19 -20.46 33.84 -27.74
C GLY A 19 -20.27 32.36 -27.33
N PRO A 20 -21.30 31.69 -26.80
CA PRO A 20 -21.20 30.75 -25.67
C PRO A 20 -20.32 29.55 -25.96
N GLY A 21 -19.66 29.08 -24.90
CA GLY A 21 -18.63 28.03 -24.89
C GLY A 21 -18.83 27.00 -25.99
N ALA A 22 -17.93 27.01 -26.96
CA ALA A 22 -17.76 25.89 -27.87
C ALA A 22 -17.45 24.67 -27.01
N VAL A 23 -18.45 23.84 -26.79
CA VAL A 23 -18.23 22.45 -26.38
C VAL A 23 -17.49 21.85 -27.56
N ILE A 24 -16.16 21.77 -27.43
CA ILE A 24 -15.37 20.90 -28.29
C ILE A 24 -15.81 19.50 -27.88
N PRO A 25 -16.49 18.72 -28.75
CA PRO A 25 -16.73 17.33 -28.45
C PRO A 25 -15.34 16.70 -28.39
N ILE A 26 -14.90 16.34 -27.19
CA ILE A 26 -13.74 15.48 -27.03
C ILE A 26 -14.17 14.17 -27.67
N GLU A 27 -13.65 13.87 -28.86
CA GLU A 27 -13.76 12.52 -29.40
C GLU A 27 -13.21 11.57 -28.32
N PRO A 28 -13.94 10.50 -27.98
CA PRO A 28 -13.49 9.58 -26.94
C PRO A 28 -12.07 9.13 -27.26
N MET A 29 -11.16 9.31 -26.29
CA MET A 29 -9.77 8.90 -26.41
C MET A 29 -9.73 7.43 -26.87
N PRO A 30 -9.00 7.07 -27.94
CA PRO A 30 -8.94 5.70 -28.41
C PRO A 30 -8.29 4.82 -27.33
N GLY A 31 -9.03 3.81 -26.86
CA GLY A 31 -8.57 2.90 -25.79
C GLY A 31 -9.49 2.79 -24.58
N GLU A 32 -10.81 2.95 -24.74
CA GLU A 32 -11.77 2.66 -23.66
C GLU A 32 -11.55 1.22 -23.18
N VAL A 33 -11.03 1.09 -21.97
CA VAL A 33 -10.74 -0.23 -21.41
C VAL A 33 -12.07 -0.89 -21.10
N ASP A 34 -12.37 -1.97 -21.81
CA ASP A 34 -13.59 -2.74 -21.62
C ASP A 34 -13.70 -3.22 -20.16
N LEU A 35 -14.62 -2.61 -19.41
CA LEU A 35 -14.93 -2.96 -18.02
C LEU A 35 -16.07 -3.99 -17.91
N THR A 36 -16.62 -4.44 -19.04
CA THR A 36 -17.68 -5.46 -19.05
C THR A 36 -17.17 -6.79 -18.50
N GLY A 37 -18.11 -7.59 -17.97
CA GLY A 37 -17.83 -8.89 -17.36
C GLY A 37 -17.26 -8.83 -15.94
N LEU A 38 -16.96 -7.64 -15.41
CA LEU A 38 -16.59 -7.47 -14.00
C LEU A 38 -17.83 -7.42 -13.09
N PRO A 39 -17.76 -7.93 -11.85
CA PRO A 39 -18.84 -7.77 -10.87
C PRO A 39 -19.14 -6.30 -10.56
N ASP A 40 -20.39 -6.00 -10.22
CA ASP A 40 -20.83 -4.64 -9.85
C ASP A 40 -20.89 -4.44 -8.33
N ASP A 41 -20.99 -5.54 -7.56
CA ASP A 41 -21.04 -5.47 -6.11
C ASP A 41 -19.63 -5.32 -5.49
N PRO A 42 -19.50 -4.60 -4.36
CA PRO A 42 -18.21 -4.34 -3.72
C PRO A 42 -17.40 -5.57 -3.37
N THR A 43 -18.05 -6.63 -2.89
CA THR A 43 -17.37 -7.86 -2.51
C THR A 43 -16.88 -8.60 -3.73
N GLY A 44 -17.74 -8.81 -4.73
CA GLY A 44 -17.40 -9.49 -5.99
C GLY A 44 -16.25 -8.79 -6.71
N LEU A 45 -16.27 -7.46 -6.80
CA LEU A 45 -15.20 -6.72 -7.47
C LEU A 45 -13.87 -6.77 -6.70
N MET A 46 -13.92 -6.71 -5.37
CA MET A 46 -12.75 -6.96 -4.52
C MET A 46 -12.17 -8.36 -4.74
N LEU A 47 -13.01 -9.41 -4.76
CA LEU A 47 -12.55 -10.77 -5.00
C LEU A 47 -11.92 -10.94 -6.39
N ALA A 48 -12.49 -10.27 -7.40
CA ALA A 48 -11.96 -10.27 -8.75
C ALA A 48 -10.54 -9.69 -8.87
N SER A 49 -10.08 -8.87 -7.92
CA SER A 49 -8.72 -8.31 -7.93
C SER A 49 -7.62 -9.36 -7.74
N LEU A 50 -7.96 -10.54 -7.19
CA LEU A 50 -7.01 -11.65 -7.02
C LEU A 50 -6.90 -12.55 -8.25
N GLU A 51 -7.90 -12.52 -9.13
CA GLU A 51 -8.04 -13.49 -10.23
C GLU A 51 -7.95 -12.85 -11.61
N LEU A 52 -8.22 -11.54 -11.72
CA LEU A 52 -8.28 -10.80 -12.98
C LEU A 52 -7.20 -9.70 -13.04
N PRO A 53 -6.89 -9.17 -14.24
CA PRO A 53 -5.90 -8.11 -14.38
C PRO A 53 -6.20 -6.89 -13.51
N LEU A 54 -5.30 -6.59 -12.57
CA LEU A 54 -5.47 -5.53 -11.58
C LEU A 54 -5.80 -4.16 -12.19
N ALA A 55 -5.13 -3.79 -13.30
CA ALA A 55 -5.39 -2.52 -13.97
C ALA A 55 -6.84 -2.35 -14.45
N LYS A 56 -7.51 -3.45 -14.85
CA LYS A 56 -8.92 -3.44 -15.25
C LYS A 56 -9.83 -3.33 -14.03
N VAL A 57 -9.58 -4.13 -13.01
CA VAL A 57 -10.37 -4.16 -11.77
C VAL A 57 -10.26 -2.85 -10.99
N ALA A 58 -9.03 -2.35 -10.78
CA ALA A 58 -8.76 -1.11 -10.06
C ALA A 58 -9.36 0.12 -10.75
N ARG A 59 -9.36 0.15 -12.10
CA ARG A 59 -10.04 1.20 -12.86
C ARG A 59 -11.55 1.19 -12.60
N LYS A 60 -12.20 0.02 -12.63
CA LYS A 60 -13.63 -0.09 -12.30
C LYS A 60 -13.92 0.33 -10.85
N MET A 61 -13.07 -0.07 -9.90
CA MET A 61 -13.18 0.37 -8.50
C MET A 61 -13.11 1.90 -8.41
N ALA A 62 -12.08 2.52 -8.99
CA ALA A 62 -11.89 3.97 -8.95
C ALA A 62 -13.07 4.75 -9.56
N TYR A 63 -13.61 4.26 -10.69
CA TYR A 63 -14.69 4.93 -11.40
C TYR A 63 -16.06 4.76 -10.75
N SER A 64 -16.19 3.84 -9.78
CA SER A 64 -17.44 3.67 -9.04
C SER A 64 -17.72 4.78 -8.01
N GLY A 65 -16.70 5.57 -7.63
CA GLY A 65 -16.79 6.51 -6.51
C GLY A 65 -16.95 5.86 -5.13
N ASN A 66 -16.96 4.52 -5.05
CA ASN A 66 -17.20 3.82 -3.81
C ASN A 66 -15.91 3.74 -2.96
N GLN A 67 -15.86 4.55 -1.90
CA GLN A 67 -14.72 4.63 -0.99
C GLN A 67 -14.39 3.32 -0.28
N THR A 68 -15.28 2.33 -0.26
CA THR A 68 -14.96 1.01 0.33
C THR A 68 -13.80 0.34 -0.38
N TYR A 69 -13.47 0.72 -1.62
CA TYR A 69 -12.32 0.17 -2.33
C TYR A 69 -10.97 0.79 -1.95
N ILE A 70 -10.94 1.89 -1.18
CA ILE A 70 -9.68 2.53 -0.78
C ILE A 70 -8.76 1.55 -0.02
N PRO A 71 -9.21 0.83 1.02
CA PRO A 71 -8.35 -0.15 1.69
C PRO A 71 -7.86 -1.26 0.76
N VAL A 72 -8.68 -1.67 -0.22
CA VAL A 72 -8.33 -2.73 -1.19
C VAL A 72 -7.20 -2.27 -2.11
N LEU A 73 -7.33 -1.08 -2.71
CA LEU A 73 -6.32 -0.52 -3.61
C LEU A 73 -5.04 -0.13 -2.87
N LEU A 74 -5.16 0.28 -1.60
CA LEU A 74 -4.02 0.62 -0.76
C LEU A 74 -3.11 -0.59 -0.50
N GLU A 75 -3.67 -1.80 -0.32
CA GLU A 75 -2.85 -3.01 -0.24
C GLU A 75 -1.98 -3.20 -1.49
N PHE A 76 -2.51 -2.89 -2.68
CA PHE A 76 -1.74 -3.02 -3.92
C PHE A 76 -0.69 -1.92 -4.09
N LEU A 77 -0.96 -0.69 -3.64
CA LEU A 77 0.02 0.41 -3.68
C LEU A 77 1.33 -0.01 -2.99
N ARG A 78 1.24 -0.74 -1.87
CA ARG A 78 2.39 -1.24 -1.11
C ARG A 78 3.37 -2.10 -1.92
N PHE A 79 2.88 -2.79 -2.96
CA PHE A 79 3.65 -3.72 -3.77
C PHE A 79 4.11 -3.14 -5.12
N GLN A 80 3.75 -1.89 -5.41
CA GLN A 80 4.24 -1.22 -6.63
C GLN A 80 5.69 -0.76 -6.43
N ASN A 81 6.51 -0.98 -7.44
CA ASN A 81 7.94 -0.61 -7.42
C ASN A 81 8.36 0.27 -8.61
N ASP A 82 7.42 0.57 -9.53
CA ASP A 82 7.65 1.46 -10.66
C ASP A 82 6.80 2.73 -10.54
N ASP A 83 7.38 3.85 -10.95
CA ASP A 83 6.77 5.19 -10.79
C ASP A 83 5.41 5.30 -11.51
N GLU A 84 5.28 4.67 -12.68
CA GLU A 84 4.03 4.73 -13.46
C GLU A 84 2.90 3.99 -12.74
N ALA A 85 3.15 2.79 -12.21
CA ALA A 85 2.16 2.05 -11.43
C ALA A 85 1.82 2.74 -10.11
N ILE A 86 2.79 3.35 -9.43
CA ILE A 86 2.58 4.17 -8.23
C ILE A 86 1.66 5.35 -8.56
N ILE A 87 1.96 6.11 -9.62
CA ILE A 87 1.16 7.27 -10.06
C ILE A 87 -0.25 6.83 -10.46
N ASN A 88 -0.38 5.73 -11.20
CA ASN A 88 -1.68 5.20 -11.61
C ASN A 88 -2.53 4.76 -10.41
N MET A 89 -1.93 4.01 -9.47
CA MET A 89 -2.63 3.56 -8.27
C MET A 89 -3.01 4.72 -7.36
N THR A 90 -2.11 5.69 -7.19
CA THR A 90 -2.36 6.92 -6.44
C THR A 90 -3.50 7.71 -7.07
N SER A 91 -3.51 7.87 -8.40
CA SER A 91 -4.61 8.52 -9.11
C SER A 91 -5.96 7.84 -8.84
N PHE A 92 -6.00 6.51 -8.82
CA PHE A 92 -7.22 5.77 -8.45
C PHE A 92 -7.64 6.00 -7.01
N LEU A 93 -6.70 5.98 -6.06
CA LEU A 93 -6.96 6.23 -4.65
C LEU A 93 -7.45 7.68 -4.41
N SER A 94 -6.76 8.68 -4.98
CA SER A 94 -7.15 10.10 -4.89
C SER A 94 -8.53 10.34 -5.48
N ARG A 95 -8.88 9.64 -6.58
CA ARG A 95 -10.20 9.69 -7.19
C ARG A 95 -11.30 9.24 -6.25
N LEU A 96 -11.09 8.13 -5.54
CA LEU A 96 -12.04 7.63 -4.54
C LEU A 96 -12.10 8.58 -3.33
N LYS A 97 -10.95 9.03 -2.84
CA LYS A 97 -10.85 9.92 -1.68
C LYS A 97 -11.64 11.21 -1.88
N ASP A 98 -11.45 11.85 -3.04
CA ASP A 98 -12.03 13.16 -3.37
C ASP A 98 -13.32 13.07 -4.19
N ASN A 99 -13.79 11.85 -4.48
CA ASN A 99 -15.00 11.59 -5.25
C ASN A 99 -15.02 12.30 -6.62
N VAL A 100 -13.92 12.18 -7.36
CA VAL A 100 -13.75 12.85 -8.65
C VAL A 100 -14.28 11.98 -9.81
N PRO A 101 -15.24 12.45 -10.61
CA PRO A 101 -15.81 11.70 -11.73
C PRO A 101 -14.77 11.29 -12.79
N PRO A 102 -14.88 10.11 -13.43
CA PRO A 102 -13.89 9.61 -14.41
C PRO A 102 -13.56 10.59 -15.55
N GLU A 103 -14.53 11.41 -15.96
CA GLU A 103 -14.42 12.45 -16.98
C GLU A 103 -13.54 13.63 -16.57
N ASP A 104 -13.36 13.82 -15.25
CA ASP A 104 -12.59 14.94 -14.71
C ASP A 104 -11.11 14.58 -14.53
N VAL A 105 -10.27 15.57 -14.80
CA VAL A 105 -8.83 15.49 -14.60
C VAL A 105 -8.52 15.38 -13.11
N MET A 106 -7.77 14.34 -12.76
CA MET A 106 -7.31 14.11 -11.39
C MET A 106 -5.95 14.80 -11.18
N VAL A 107 -5.87 15.67 -10.17
CA VAL A 107 -4.62 16.28 -9.70
C VAL A 107 -4.51 15.98 -8.21
N PHE A 108 -3.36 15.45 -7.80
CA PHE A 108 -3.07 15.14 -6.40
C PHE A 108 -1.66 15.64 -6.06
N PRO A 109 -1.42 15.98 -4.78
CA PRO A 109 -0.12 16.45 -4.36
C PRO A 109 0.89 15.29 -4.30
N PRO A 110 2.19 15.55 -4.52
CA PRO A 110 3.20 14.50 -4.69
C PRO A 110 3.33 13.53 -3.50
N GLU A 111 3.09 14.00 -2.28
CA GLU A 111 3.15 13.16 -1.08
C GLU A 111 2.14 12.00 -1.08
N GLN A 112 1.07 12.08 -1.89
CA GLN A 112 0.13 10.96 -2.04
C GLN A 112 0.74 9.78 -2.81
N ASN A 113 1.88 9.94 -3.49
CA ASN A 113 2.63 8.81 -4.04
C ASN A 113 3.28 7.95 -2.94
N GLU A 114 3.42 8.49 -1.72
CA GLU A 114 4.00 7.77 -0.60
C GLU A 114 2.94 6.87 0.05
N TRP A 115 3.19 5.56 0.08
CA TRP A 115 2.30 4.60 0.72
C TRP A 115 2.01 4.96 2.19
N GLN A 116 3.01 5.46 2.92
CA GLN A 116 2.87 5.87 4.32
C GLN A 116 1.79 6.95 4.53
N TRP A 117 1.69 7.90 3.60
CA TRP A 117 0.67 8.94 3.65
C TRP A 117 -0.74 8.36 3.64
N TRP A 118 -0.98 7.35 2.80
CA TRP A 118 -2.28 6.68 2.71
C TRP A 118 -2.62 5.84 3.93
N VAL A 119 -1.63 5.19 4.54
CA VAL A 119 -1.82 4.45 5.79
C VAL A 119 -2.24 5.40 6.91
N GLU A 120 -1.56 6.53 7.06
CA GLU A 120 -1.93 7.56 8.03
C GLU A 120 -3.30 8.18 7.74
N TRP A 121 -3.59 8.46 6.47
CA TRP A 121 -4.89 8.97 6.06
C TRP A 121 -6.01 7.98 6.40
N LEU A 122 -5.87 6.70 6.07
CA LEU A 122 -6.87 5.67 6.40
C LEU A 122 -6.97 5.43 7.92
N GLY A 123 -5.83 5.57 8.63
CA GLY A 123 -5.73 5.67 10.09
C GLY A 123 -6.70 6.70 10.67
N ASN A 124 -6.65 7.91 10.13
CA ASN A 124 -7.46 9.05 10.55
C ASN A 124 -8.89 9.08 9.97
N ASN A 125 -9.25 8.13 9.10
CA ASN A 125 -10.56 8.05 8.44
C ASN A 125 -11.27 6.71 8.72
N PRO A 126 -11.63 6.40 9.98
CA PRO A 126 -12.22 5.11 10.36
C PRO A 126 -13.63 4.85 9.83
N GLN A 127 -14.26 5.84 9.22
CA GLN A 127 -15.51 5.69 8.48
C GLN A 127 -15.33 4.97 7.14
N VAL A 128 -14.12 4.99 6.57
CA VAL A 128 -13.80 4.28 5.33
C VAL A 128 -13.54 2.83 5.69
N ARG A 129 -14.53 1.97 5.38
CA ARG A 129 -14.50 0.55 5.70
C ARG A 129 -14.42 -0.29 4.42
N PRO A 130 -13.66 -1.38 4.42
CA PRO A 130 -13.54 -2.24 3.27
C PRO A 130 -14.85 -3.01 3.00
N PRO A 131 -14.99 -3.63 1.81
CA PRO A 131 -16.16 -4.45 1.49
C PRO A 131 -16.28 -5.67 2.42
N PRO A 132 -17.47 -6.27 2.56
CA PRO A 132 -17.63 -7.55 3.23
C PRO A 132 -16.70 -8.63 2.65
N GLY A 133 -16.15 -9.48 3.50
CA GLY A 133 -15.17 -10.52 3.11
C GLY A 133 -13.72 -10.03 2.98
N PHE A 134 -13.43 -8.78 3.41
CA PHE A 134 -12.08 -8.22 3.35
C PHE A 134 -11.05 -9.05 4.12
N ALA A 135 -11.43 -9.64 5.26
CA ALA A 135 -10.53 -10.48 6.04
C ALA A 135 -10.02 -11.68 5.24
N GLY A 136 -10.92 -12.50 4.70
CA GLY A 136 -10.56 -13.63 3.85
C GLY A 136 -9.88 -13.22 2.55
N TRP A 137 -10.28 -12.09 1.95
CA TRP A 137 -9.59 -11.53 0.78
C TRP A 137 -8.15 -11.14 1.09
N LYS A 138 -7.90 -10.40 2.18
CA LYS A 138 -6.57 -9.97 2.61
C LYS A 138 -5.68 -11.14 2.98
N GLY A 139 -6.23 -12.14 3.66
CA GLY A 139 -5.54 -13.40 3.92
C GLY A 139 -5.05 -14.09 2.64
N ARG A 140 -5.91 -14.18 1.61
CA ARG A 140 -5.51 -14.72 0.30
C ARG A 140 -4.49 -13.86 -0.41
N LEU A 141 -4.61 -12.53 -0.35
CA LEU A 141 -3.61 -11.62 -0.90
C LEU A 141 -2.24 -11.87 -0.25
N TYR A 142 -2.20 -11.99 1.07
CA TYR A 142 -0.93 -12.20 1.79
C TYR A 142 -0.38 -13.61 1.58
N ALA A 143 -1.24 -14.60 1.36
CA ALA A 143 -0.83 -15.95 0.98
C ALA A 143 -0.09 -16.00 -0.37
N ILE A 144 -0.27 -15.01 -1.26
CA ILE A 144 0.52 -14.88 -2.49
C ILE A 144 1.95 -14.47 -2.17
N VAL A 145 2.16 -13.61 -1.16
CA VAL A 145 3.49 -13.17 -0.72
C VAL A 145 4.19 -14.28 0.05
N ASP A 146 3.48 -14.89 1.00
CA ASP A 146 3.95 -15.99 1.82
C ASP A 146 2.75 -16.86 2.24
N PRO A 147 2.72 -18.16 1.89
CA PRO A 147 1.61 -19.06 2.22
C PRO A 147 1.25 -19.11 3.71
N GLY A 148 2.23 -18.94 4.59
CA GLY A 148 2.05 -18.92 6.04
C GLY A 148 1.33 -17.67 6.55
N LEU A 149 1.42 -16.54 5.84
CA LEU A 149 0.75 -15.30 6.25
C LEU A 149 -0.78 -15.39 6.12
N GLY A 150 -1.27 -16.18 5.15
CA GLY A 150 -2.70 -16.43 4.99
C GLY A 150 -3.36 -17.10 6.21
N GLY A 151 -2.57 -17.73 7.09
CA GLY A 151 -3.07 -18.34 8.33
C GLY A 151 -3.46 -17.34 9.42
N PHE A 152 -3.02 -16.08 9.34
CA PHE A 152 -3.28 -15.07 10.38
C PHE A 152 -4.54 -14.24 10.13
N ILE A 153 -4.98 -14.11 8.88
CA ILE A 153 -6.11 -13.26 8.50
C ILE A 153 -7.09 -14.11 7.69
N TYR A 154 -8.28 -14.35 8.23
CA TYR A 154 -9.33 -15.16 7.61
C TYR A 154 -10.71 -14.65 7.98
N ASP A 155 -11.74 -15.05 7.25
CA ASP A 155 -13.10 -14.64 7.53
C ASP A 155 -13.55 -15.07 8.93
N GLY A 156 -14.01 -14.09 9.73
CA GLY A 156 -14.40 -14.31 11.12
C GLY A 156 -13.23 -14.29 12.12
N VAL A 157 -12.00 -13.96 11.69
CA VAL A 157 -10.88 -13.74 12.62
C VAL A 157 -11.25 -12.67 13.66
N ARG A 158 -10.99 -12.97 14.94
CA ARG A 158 -11.15 -11.98 16.01
C ARG A 158 -9.95 -11.04 15.98
N SER A 159 -10.21 -9.73 15.96
CA SER A 159 -9.18 -8.70 16.01
C SER A 159 -9.63 -7.55 16.89
N ASP A 160 -8.73 -7.07 17.74
CA ASP A 160 -8.93 -5.88 18.58
C ASP A 160 -8.48 -4.59 17.84
N ILE A 161 -7.76 -4.75 16.72
CA ILE A 161 -7.37 -3.67 15.80
C ILE A 161 -8.12 -3.79 14.47
N ARG A 162 -8.13 -2.71 13.67
CA ARG A 162 -8.68 -2.77 12.31
C ARG A 162 -7.81 -3.64 11.41
N LEU A 163 -8.43 -4.43 10.55
CA LEU A 163 -7.70 -5.32 9.65
C LEU A 163 -6.90 -4.55 8.60
N GLU A 164 -7.34 -3.34 8.27
CA GLU A 164 -6.70 -2.36 7.41
C GLU A 164 -5.35 -1.88 7.97
N GLU A 165 -5.15 -1.95 9.29
CA GLU A 165 -3.91 -1.55 9.98
C GLU A 165 -2.87 -2.67 10.02
N ILE A 166 -3.27 -3.91 9.72
CA ILE A 166 -2.35 -5.05 9.65
C ILE A 166 -1.61 -4.98 8.32
N VAL A 167 -0.30 -4.73 8.30
CA VAL A 167 0.46 -4.60 7.06
C VAL A 167 1.62 -5.58 7.03
N TRP A 168 2.01 -6.04 5.83
CA TRP A 168 3.20 -6.88 5.68
C TRP A 168 4.49 -6.07 5.87
N GLY A 169 5.30 -6.49 6.85
CA GLY A 169 6.54 -5.82 7.25
C GLY A 169 7.75 -6.01 6.32
N GLY A 170 7.63 -6.82 5.27
CA GLY A 170 8.71 -7.03 4.30
C GLY A 170 9.54 -8.31 4.50
N VAL A 171 9.21 -9.13 5.50
CA VAL A 171 9.87 -10.42 5.75
C VAL A 171 8.85 -11.55 5.76
N ALA A 172 9.23 -12.70 5.22
CA ALA A 172 8.45 -13.93 5.26
C ALA A 172 8.18 -14.35 6.72
N LYS A 173 7.12 -15.13 6.94
CA LYS A 173 6.85 -15.76 8.22
C LYS A 173 8.07 -16.59 8.63
N ASP A 174 8.53 -16.40 9.87
CA ASP A 174 9.70 -17.06 10.45
C ASP A 174 11.02 -16.79 9.67
N GLY A 175 11.05 -15.75 8.82
CA GLY A 175 12.23 -15.38 8.03
C GLY A 175 13.37 -14.75 8.85
N ILE A 176 13.06 -14.32 10.07
CA ILE A 176 14.03 -13.92 11.11
C ILE A 176 13.93 -14.97 12.21
N PRO A 177 14.86 -15.94 12.28
CA PRO A 177 14.82 -16.96 13.31
C PRO A 177 15.03 -16.34 14.69
N ASP A 178 14.14 -16.61 15.61
CA ASP A 178 14.32 -16.24 17.01
C ASP A 178 15.44 -17.06 17.65
N LEU A 179 15.94 -16.57 18.78
CA LEU A 179 16.74 -17.38 19.68
C LEU A 179 15.82 -18.11 20.64
N SER A 180 15.83 -19.44 20.61
CA SER A 180 15.13 -20.28 21.57
C SER A 180 16.14 -21.00 22.46
N ASP A 181 16.09 -20.77 23.77
CA ASP A 181 17.01 -21.30 24.78
C ASP A 181 18.49 -21.21 24.34
N PRO A 182 19.00 -20.01 23.98
CA PRO A 182 20.32 -19.87 23.40
C PRO A 182 21.43 -20.30 24.38
N PRO A 183 22.55 -20.85 23.88
CA PRO A 183 23.69 -21.19 24.73
C PRO A 183 24.27 -19.94 25.39
N VAL A 184 24.71 -20.11 26.63
CA VAL A 184 25.26 -19.02 27.46
C VAL A 184 26.69 -19.33 27.85
N VAL A 185 27.49 -18.27 27.92
CA VAL A 185 28.88 -18.32 28.36
C VAL A 185 29.06 -17.39 29.55
N SER A 186 30.11 -17.62 30.35
CA SER A 186 30.47 -16.69 31.42
C SER A 186 30.92 -15.34 30.84
N ALA A 187 30.96 -14.30 31.66
CA ALA A 187 31.47 -12.99 31.23
C ALA A 187 32.96 -13.06 30.84
N GLU A 188 33.74 -13.95 31.46
CA GLU A 188 35.16 -14.13 31.17
C GLU A 188 35.38 -14.85 29.84
N ASP A 189 34.48 -15.77 29.48
CA ASP A 189 34.53 -16.54 28.22
C ASP A 189 33.95 -15.77 27.02
N ALA A 190 33.35 -14.61 27.24
CA ALA A 190 32.71 -13.81 26.18
C ALA A 190 33.72 -12.96 25.38
N ASP A 191 34.77 -13.59 24.85
CA ASP A 191 35.88 -12.98 24.10
C ASP A 191 35.48 -12.22 22.82
N TYR A 192 34.28 -12.51 22.32
CA TYR A 192 33.68 -11.89 21.16
C TYR A 192 33.07 -10.50 21.45
N LEU A 193 32.91 -10.09 22.72
CA LEU A 193 32.42 -8.77 23.13
C LEU A 193 33.56 -7.76 23.30
N LEU A 194 33.34 -6.54 22.81
CA LEU A 194 34.20 -5.39 23.09
C LEU A 194 33.68 -4.61 24.32
N PRO A 195 34.53 -3.87 25.05
CA PRO A 195 34.09 -3.10 26.23
C PRO A 195 32.97 -2.07 25.98
N GLY A 196 32.79 -1.63 24.73
CA GLY A 196 31.74 -0.68 24.33
C GLY A 196 30.49 -1.35 23.72
N ASP A 197 30.46 -2.67 23.61
CA ASP A 197 29.30 -3.37 23.06
C ASP A 197 28.09 -3.22 23.98
N ARG A 198 26.97 -2.86 23.37
CA ARG A 198 25.69 -2.76 24.08
C ARG A 198 25.10 -4.14 24.30
N VAL A 199 24.48 -4.31 25.47
CA VAL A 199 23.77 -5.52 25.87
C VAL A 199 22.44 -5.15 26.50
N PHE A 200 21.47 -6.07 26.44
CA PHE A 200 20.31 -6.06 27.31
C PHE A 200 20.61 -6.90 28.53
N GLY A 201 20.60 -6.28 29.71
CA GLY A 201 20.71 -7.01 30.98
C GLY A 201 19.34 -7.45 31.46
N VAL A 202 19.15 -8.75 31.69
CA VAL A 202 17.95 -9.30 32.31
C VAL A 202 18.32 -9.83 33.69
N SER A 203 17.52 -9.48 34.69
CA SER A 203 17.71 -9.88 36.08
C SER A 203 16.41 -10.40 36.66
N ILE A 204 16.33 -11.69 36.98
CA ILE A 204 15.11 -12.34 37.49
C ILE A 204 15.50 -13.29 38.62
N ASN A 205 14.84 -13.20 39.77
CA ASN A 205 15.05 -14.06 40.94
C ASN A 205 16.53 -14.19 41.38
N GLY A 206 17.33 -13.14 41.20
CA GLY A 206 18.75 -13.14 41.57
C GLY A 206 19.70 -13.76 40.54
N GLU A 207 19.17 -14.25 39.41
CA GLU A 207 19.97 -14.64 38.25
C GLU A 207 20.05 -13.47 37.26
N HIS A 208 21.21 -13.36 36.61
CA HIS A 208 21.54 -12.27 35.71
C HIS A 208 22.08 -12.82 34.39
N ARG A 209 21.63 -12.26 33.27
CA ARG A 209 22.13 -12.60 31.94
C ARG A 209 22.19 -11.37 31.05
N ALA A 210 23.20 -11.32 30.19
CA ALA A 210 23.37 -10.27 29.20
C ALA A 210 23.11 -10.83 27.79
N TYR A 211 22.30 -10.13 27.00
CA TYR A 211 22.00 -10.45 25.62
C TYR A 211 22.64 -9.39 24.71
N PRO A 212 23.71 -9.71 23.97
CA PRO A 212 24.38 -8.74 23.11
C PRO A 212 23.46 -8.14 22.05
N LEU A 213 23.42 -6.82 21.97
CA LEU A 213 22.61 -6.10 20.98
C LEU A 213 22.96 -6.54 19.56
N ARG A 214 24.24 -6.72 19.25
CA ARG A 214 24.68 -7.17 17.92
C ARG A 214 24.23 -8.58 17.54
N ILE A 215 23.88 -9.42 18.51
CA ILE A 215 23.25 -10.72 18.25
C ILE A 215 21.74 -10.52 18.07
N LEU A 216 21.09 -9.83 19.02
CA LEU A 216 19.64 -9.58 18.94
C LEU A 216 19.25 -8.77 17.71
N ASN A 217 20.07 -7.85 17.21
CA ASN A 217 19.80 -7.12 15.96
C ASN A 217 19.53 -8.05 14.77
N ARG A 218 20.06 -9.27 14.77
CA ARG A 218 19.85 -10.24 13.71
C ARG A 218 18.63 -11.13 13.96
N HIS A 219 18.32 -11.39 15.23
CA HIS A 219 17.32 -12.37 15.64
C HIS A 219 16.01 -11.75 16.11
N GLU A 220 16.02 -10.47 16.47
CA GLU A 220 14.92 -9.59 16.94
C GLU A 220 14.13 -10.10 18.16
N MET A 221 14.30 -11.37 18.53
CA MET A 221 13.63 -12.05 19.62
C MET A 221 14.56 -13.08 20.28
N ALA A 222 14.53 -13.13 21.62
CA ALA A 222 15.05 -14.26 22.39
C ALA A 222 14.01 -14.77 23.38
N ASN A 223 13.65 -16.05 23.25
CA ASN A 223 12.83 -16.82 24.15
C ASN A 223 13.75 -17.64 25.07
N ASP A 224 13.67 -17.40 26.37
CA ASP A 224 14.61 -17.98 27.34
C ASP A 224 13.95 -18.17 28.72
N ILE A 225 14.63 -18.90 29.61
CA ILE A 225 14.24 -19.14 31.00
C ILE A 225 15.39 -18.68 31.91
N LEU A 226 15.09 -17.75 32.82
CA LEU A 226 16.05 -17.24 33.81
C LEU A 226 15.41 -17.20 35.19
N GLY A 227 16.10 -17.70 36.23
CA GLY A 227 15.55 -17.76 37.59
C GLY A 227 14.24 -18.55 37.68
N GLY A 228 14.04 -19.54 36.80
CA GLY A 228 12.82 -20.33 36.68
C GLY A 228 11.64 -19.66 36.00
N VAL A 229 11.82 -18.47 35.41
CA VAL A 229 10.74 -17.72 34.74
C VAL A 229 10.98 -17.70 33.22
N PRO A 230 10.04 -18.23 32.40
CA PRO A 230 10.11 -18.07 30.96
C PRO A 230 9.80 -16.63 30.57
N PHE A 231 10.55 -16.09 29.61
CA PHE A 231 10.33 -14.76 29.08
C PHE A 231 10.71 -14.64 27.61
N ALA A 232 10.24 -13.57 26.98
CA ALA A 232 10.61 -13.18 25.63
C ALA A 232 11.22 -11.76 25.66
N LEU A 233 12.37 -11.59 25.02
CA LEU A 233 13.03 -10.31 24.82
C LEU A 233 12.94 -9.92 23.34
N ALA A 234 12.11 -8.93 23.03
CA ALA A 234 11.98 -8.35 21.70
C ALA A 234 12.76 -7.02 21.61
N TYR A 235 13.39 -6.76 20.45
CA TYR A 235 14.17 -5.53 20.20
C TYR A 235 13.90 -4.95 18.81
#